data_AF-A0A1I5C1E1-F1
#
_entry.id   AF-A0A1I5C1E1-F1
#
_cell.length_a   1.000
_cell.length_b   1.000
_cell.length_c   1.000
_cell.angle_alpha   90.00
_cell.angle_beta   90.00
_cell.angle_gamma   90.00
#
_symmetry.space_group_name_H-M   'P 1'
#
loop_
_entity.id
_entity.type
_entity.pdbx_description
1 polymer ?
#
loop_
_entity_poly.entity_id
_entity_poly.type
_entity_poly.pdbx_seq_one_letter_code
_entity_poly.pdbx_strand_id
1 'polypeptide(L)'
;MALIYDVQSAIIRVLRSNPPQIIVWATGRTASTGWANPQLEPYVYIDAPPDGIQDFEFTADPPNFSLPVLTPISADAAVTRDPANYWGKEKPLVGVRIRSRTNSIEQKLEAGSEQFLPMGEGLPLPWPIPWRRLEKMGPYTGGGG
;
A
#
# COMPACT_ATOMS: atom_id res chain seq x y z
N MET A 1 1.83 2.94 20.48
CA MET A 1 1.24 2.39 19.24
C MET A 1 -0.17 1.85 19.48
N ALA A 2 -1.07 2.15 18.55
CA ALA A 2 -2.43 1.63 18.50
C ALA A 2 -2.84 1.38 17.04
N LEU A 3 -3.76 0.44 16.80
CA LEU A 3 -4.32 0.21 15.48
C LEU A 3 -4.96 1.49 14.92
N ILE A 4 -4.73 1.76 13.63
CA ILE A 4 -5.41 2.82 12.91
C ILE A 4 -6.91 2.52 12.80
N TYR A 5 -7.72 3.54 12.49
CA TYR A 5 -9.16 3.41 12.51
C TYR A 5 -9.66 2.42 11.46
N ASP A 6 -9.30 2.64 10.20
CA ASP A 6 -9.66 1.76 9.09
C ASP A 6 -8.61 1.76 7.99
N VAL A 7 -8.48 0.63 7.30
CA VAL A 7 -7.65 0.50 6.11
C VAL A 7 -8.51 0.70 4.85
N GLN A 8 -7.98 1.45 3.90
CA GLN A 8 -8.65 1.84 2.65
C GLN A 8 -8.12 1.07 1.44
N SER A 9 -6.80 0.86 1.38
CA SER A 9 -6.19 0.08 0.30
C SER A 9 -4.89 -0.58 0.76
N ALA A 10 -4.54 -1.68 0.09
CA ALA A 10 -3.29 -2.39 0.27
C ALA A 10 -2.72 -2.75 -1.11
N ILE A 11 -1.40 -2.64 -1.26
CA ILE A 11 -0.68 -3.01 -2.47
C ILE A 11 0.48 -3.89 -2.04
N ILE A 12 0.60 -5.06 -2.66
CA ILE A 12 1.76 -5.95 -2.51
C ILE A 12 2.57 -5.92 -3.81
N ARG A 13 3.90 -5.84 -3.70
CA ARG A 13 4.83 -5.96 -4.82
C ARG A 13 6.01 -6.83 -4.45
N VAL A 14 6.54 -7.55 -5.43
CA VAL A 14 7.80 -8.28 -5.31
C VAL A 14 8.85 -7.54 -6.12
N LEU A 15 9.90 -7.06 -5.45
CA LEU A 15 11.06 -6.48 -6.08
C LEU A 15 12.01 -7.60 -6.49
N ARG A 16 12.46 -7.53 -7.76
CA ARG A 16 13.54 -8.37 -8.27
C ARG A 16 14.87 -7.92 -7.70
N SER A 17 15.21 -8.42 -6.52
CA SER A 17 16.50 -8.27 -5.85
C SER A 17 17.08 -9.64 -5.50
N ASN A 18 18.33 -9.69 -5.07
CA ASN A 18 18.96 -10.92 -4.58
C ASN A 18 19.47 -10.70 -3.14
N PRO A 19 18.74 -11.14 -2.10
CA PRO A 19 17.49 -11.92 -2.13
C PRO A 19 16.26 -11.10 -2.54
N PRO A 20 15.16 -11.72 -3.06
CA PRO A 20 13.92 -11.02 -3.38
C PRO A 20 13.32 -10.29 -2.18
N GLN A 21 12.70 -9.14 -2.43
CA GLN A 21 12.05 -8.34 -1.40
C GLN A 21 10.55 -8.20 -1.70
N ILE A 22 9.73 -8.36 -0.68
CA ILE A 22 8.28 -8.14 -0.75
C ILE A 22 8.00 -6.80 -0.10
N ILE A 23 7.45 -5.86 -0.87
CA ILE A 23 7.03 -4.56 -0.38
C ILE A 23 5.52 -4.57 -0.24
N VAL A 24 5.05 -4.20 0.94
CA VAL A 24 3.64 -4.03 1.24
C VAL A 24 3.42 -2.56 1.53
N TRP A 25 2.48 -1.94 0.83
CA TRP A 25 2.06 -0.56 1.04
C TRP A 25 0.60 -0.54 1.45
N ALA A 26 0.27 0.17 2.52
CA ALA A 26 -1.11 0.32 2.98
C ALA A 26 -1.47 1.79 3.17
N THR A 27 -2.70 2.15 2.82
CA THR A 27 -3.29 3.46 3.14
C THR A 27 -4.58 3.26 3.92
N GLY A 28 -4.85 4.18 4.84
CA GLY A 28 -6.00 4.12 5.73
C GLY A 28 -6.32 5.47 6.33
N ARG A 29 -7.11 5.47 7.40
CA ARG A 29 -7.42 6.67 8.17
C ARG A 29 -7.23 6.43 9.66
N THR A 30 -6.87 7.48 10.38
CA THR A 30 -6.82 7.53 11.83
C THR A 30 -8.10 8.16 12.38
N ALA A 31 -8.43 7.88 13.64
CA ALA A 31 -9.66 8.36 14.27
C ALA A 31 -9.66 9.88 14.56
N SER A 32 -8.46 10.48 14.57
CA SER A 32 -8.25 11.90 14.88
C SER A 32 -6.98 12.43 14.17
N THR A 33 -6.76 13.73 14.24
CA THR A 33 -5.56 14.38 13.67
C THR A 33 -4.30 14.18 14.55
N GLY A 34 -3.12 14.22 13.95
CA GLY A 34 -1.85 14.29 14.71
C GLY A 34 -1.24 12.94 15.11
N TRP A 35 -1.78 11.85 14.59
CA TRP A 35 -1.12 10.53 14.69
C TRP A 35 0.23 10.57 13.97
N ALA A 36 1.22 9.87 14.53
CA ALA A 36 2.59 9.86 14.03
C ALA A 36 3.13 8.44 13.93
N ASN A 37 4.30 8.27 13.30
CA ASN A 37 5.02 7.00 13.20
C ASN A 37 4.13 5.83 12.74
N PRO A 38 3.50 5.93 11.54
CA PRO A 38 2.74 4.81 11.02
C PRO A 38 3.67 3.63 10.76
N GLN A 39 3.26 2.45 11.19
CA GLN A 39 4.02 1.21 11.06
C GLN A 39 3.09 0.12 10.51
N LEU A 40 3.67 -0.74 9.69
CA LEU A 40 3.01 -1.92 9.15
C LEU A 40 3.79 -3.14 9.58
N GLU A 41 3.31 -3.81 10.62
CA GLU A 41 4.07 -4.85 11.31
C GLU A 41 3.57 -6.24 10.90
N PRO A 42 4.44 -7.14 10.39
CA PRO A 42 4.02 -8.49 10.05
C PRO A 42 3.71 -9.29 11.31
N TYR A 43 2.54 -9.93 11.33
CA TYR A 43 2.18 -10.85 12.40
C TYR A 43 3.06 -12.10 12.35
N VAL A 44 3.76 -12.40 13.44
CA VAL A 44 4.65 -13.57 13.50
C VAL A 44 3.84 -14.80 13.88
N TYR A 45 3.72 -15.75 12.96
CA TYR A 45 3.10 -17.04 13.24
C TYR A 45 4.13 -18.05 13.74
N ILE A 46 3.69 -18.92 14.65
CA ILE A 46 4.44 -20.11 15.07
C ILE A 46 4.43 -21.13 13.93
N ASP A 47 3.25 -21.37 13.35
CA ASP A 47 3.04 -22.28 12.22
C ASP A 47 2.50 -21.53 11.01
N ALA A 48 2.83 -22.00 9.81
CA ALA A 48 2.32 -21.43 8.57
C ALA A 48 0.78 -21.38 8.59
N PRO A 49 0.16 -20.23 8.28
CA PRO A 49 -1.29 -20.10 8.30
C PRO A 49 -1.92 -20.99 7.22
N PRO A 50 -3.09 -21.61 7.47
CA PRO A 50 -3.74 -22.51 6.51
C PRO A 50 -4.12 -21.85 5.17
N ASP A 51 -4.36 -20.54 5.17
CA ASP A 51 -4.70 -19.76 3.97
C ASP A 51 -3.46 -19.26 3.21
N GLY A 52 -2.26 -19.41 3.77
CA GLY A 52 -1.00 -18.95 3.19
C GLY A 52 -0.87 -17.42 3.12
N ILE A 53 -1.73 -16.67 3.81
CA ILE A 53 -1.76 -15.21 3.81
C ILE A 53 -0.98 -14.67 5.01
N GLN A 54 -0.11 -13.68 4.77
CA GLN A 54 0.59 -12.99 5.85
C GLN A 54 -0.28 -11.85 6.41
N ASP A 55 -0.66 -11.94 7.69
CA ASP A 55 -1.30 -10.83 8.39
C ASP A 55 -0.29 -9.71 8.69
N PHE A 56 -0.74 -8.47 8.57
CA PHE A 56 -0.04 -7.26 9.00
C PHE A 56 -0.94 -6.42 9.88
N GLU A 57 -0.38 -5.84 10.93
CA GLU A 57 -1.08 -4.88 11.77
C GLU A 57 -0.68 -3.46 11.36
N PHE A 58 -1.68 -2.64 11.02
CA PHE A 58 -1.45 -1.23 10.70
C PHE A 58 -1.64 -0.39 11.95
N THR A 59 -0.51 0.03 12.54
CA THR A 59 -0.44 0.76 13.79
C THR A 59 0.17 2.15 13.59
N ALA A 60 -0.09 3.05 14.54
CA ALA A 60 0.53 4.36 14.61
C ALA A 60 0.53 4.85 16.07
N ASP A 61 1.31 5.89 16.36
CA ASP A 61 1.33 6.52 17.67
C ASP A 61 0.17 7.51 17.82
N PRO A 62 -0.65 7.35 18.87
CA PRO A 62 -1.76 8.25 19.11
C PRO A 62 -1.24 9.64 19.55
N PRO A 63 -1.93 10.72 19.14
CA PRO A 63 -1.60 12.08 19.54
C PRO A 63 -1.96 12.35 21.00
N ASN A 64 -1.23 13.27 21.65
CA ASN A 64 -1.62 13.82 22.96
C ASN A 64 -2.79 14.81 22.85
N PHE A 65 -2.83 15.60 21.77
CA PHE A 65 -3.88 16.57 21.46
C PHE A 65 -4.35 16.36 20.02
N SER A 66 -5.66 16.28 19.80
CA SER A 66 -6.19 16.02 18.46
C SER A 66 -7.59 16.59 18.26
N LEU A 67 -7.95 16.78 17.00
CA LEU A 67 -9.31 17.05 16.57
C LEU A 67 -9.97 15.72 16.14
N PRO A 68 -11.25 15.48 16.47
CA PRO A 68 -11.96 14.25 16.14
C PRO A 68 -12.37 14.21 14.66
N VAL A 69 -11.39 14.14 13.77
CA VAL A 69 -11.55 14.13 12.32
C VAL A 69 -10.75 12.97 11.74
N LEU A 70 -11.39 12.19 10.86
CA LEU A 70 -10.71 11.10 10.15
C LEU A 70 -9.61 11.66 9.26
N THR A 71 -8.37 11.23 9.49
CA THR A 71 -7.19 11.79 8.81
C THR A 71 -6.48 10.69 8.02
N PRO A 72 -6.08 10.91 6.75
CA PRO A 72 -5.39 9.90 5.97
C PRO A 72 -4.01 9.58 6.55
N ILE A 73 -3.60 8.31 6.43
CA ILE A 73 -2.29 7.82 6.86
C ILE A 73 -1.81 6.69 5.95
N SER A 74 -0.50 6.54 5.78
CA SER A 74 0.11 5.48 4.98
C SER A 74 1.36 4.93 5.64
N ALA A 75 1.62 3.64 5.45
CA ALA A 75 2.84 2.96 5.86
C ALA A 75 3.24 1.92 4.81
N ASP A 76 4.53 1.58 4.84
CA ASP A 76 5.10 0.49 4.09
C ASP A 76 5.88 -0.48 4.97
N ALA A 77 6.01 -1.71 4.50
CA ALA A 77 6.86 -2.74 5.09
C ALA A 77 7.64 -3.47 3.99
N ALA A 78 8.91 -3.74 4.28
CA ALA A 78 9.76 -4.57 3.44
C ALA A 78 10.05 -5.90 4.14
N VAL A 79 9.69 -7.02 3.51
CA VAL A 79 10.00 -8.36 3.98
C VAL A 79 11.02 -9.00 3.06
N THR A 80 12.20 -9.29 3.61
CA THR A 80 13.28 -9.97 2.90
C THR A 80 13.12 -11.49 3.00
N ARG A 81 12.12 -12.04 2.29
CA ARG A 81 11.90 -13.48 2.15
C ARG A 81 11.48 -13.78 0.71
N ASP A 82 11.87 -14.96 0.23
CA ASP A 82 11.44 -15.45 -1.07
C ASP A 82 9.91 -15.70 -1.05
N PRO A 83 9.11 -15.05 -1.92
CA PRO A 83 7.67 -15.29 -1.99
C PRO A 83 7.32 -16.72 -2.37
N ALA A 84 8.18 -17.46 -3.09
CA ALA A 84 7.91 -18.85 -3.46
C ALA A 84 8.09 -19.84 -2.28
N ASN A 85 8.91 -19.47 -1.29
CA ASN A 85 9.25 -20.29 -0.13
C ASN A 85 9.00 -19.56 1.19
N TYR A 86 8.02 -18.65 1.21
CA TYR A 86 7.79 -17.70 2.29
C TYR A 86 7.56 -18.42 3.64
N TRP A 87 6.70 -19.43 3.62
CA TRP A 87 6.28 -20.22 4.78
C TRP A 87 7.11 -21.50 4.99
N GLY A 88 8.17 -21.68 4.19
CA GLY A 88 8.98 -22.90 4.13
C GLY A 88 9.08 -23.44 2.71
N LYS A 89 9.77 -24.57 2.56
CA LYS A 89 10.00 -25.21 1.26
C LYS A 89 8.68 -25.50 0.55
N GLU A 90 8.54 -24.99 -0.68
CA GLU A 90 7.36 -25.18 -1.54
C GLU A 90 6.05 -24.63 -0.95
N LYS A 91 6.13 -23.70 0.01
CA LYS A 91 4.97 -23.02 0.58
C LYS A 91 5.00 -21.52 0.23
N PRO A 92 4.38 -21.12 -0.89
CA PRO A 92 4.43 -19.75 -1.36
C PRO A 92 3.54 -18.82 -0.51
N LEU A 93 3.85 -17.53 -0.54
CA LEU A 93 2.97 -16.48 -0.06
C LEU A 93 1.78 -16.33 -1.00
N VAL A 94 0.56 -16.51 -0.49
CA VAL A 94 -0.68 -16.36 -1.28
C VAL A 94 -1.10 -14.89 -1.35
N GLY A 95 -0.83 -14.10 -0.31
CA GLY A 95 -1.20 -12.70 -0.24
C GLY A 95 -0.91 -12.10 1.12
N VAL A 96 -1.43 -10.89 1.35
CA VAL A 96 -1.32 -10.16 2.61
C VAL A 96 -2.69 -9.72 3.10
N ARG A 97 -2.90 -9.76 4.41
CA ARG A 97 -4.10 -9.24 5.07
C ARG A 97 -3.70 -8.11 6.01
N ILE A 98 -4.14 -6.89 5.71
CA ILE A 98 -3.88 -5.73 6.55
C ILE A 98 -5.03 -5.57 7.54
N ARG A 99 -4.74 -5.63 8.83
CA ARG A 99 -5.70 -5.48 9.92
C ARG A 99 -5.63 -4.06 10.48
N SER A 100 -6.81 -3.49 10.70
CA SER A 100 -7.01 -2.23 11.40
C SER A 100 -8.03 -2.42 12.53
N ARG A 101 -8.41 -1.34 13.21
CA ARG A 101 -9.38 -1.40 14.31
C ARG A 101 -10.78 -1.83 13.86
N THR A 102 -11.23 -1.37 12.68
CA THR A 102 -12.64 -1.55 12.24
C THR A 102 -12.81 -2.51 11.08
N ASN A 103 -11.78 -2.71 10.28
CA ASN A 103 -11.83 -3.63 9.13
C ASN A 103 -10.47 -4.29 8.88
N SER A 104 -10.49 -5.25 7.94
CA SER A 104 -9.30 -5.82 7.34
C SER A 104 -9.45 -5.86 5.82
N ILE A 105 -8.34 -5.66 5.09
CA ILE A 105 -8.29 -5.81 3.64
C ILE A 105 -7.30 -6.92 3.30
N GLU A 106 -7.73 -7.81 2.41
CA GLU A 106 -6.88 -8.86 1.83
C GLU A 106 -6.47 -8.45 0.42
N GLN A 107 -5.18 -8.59 0.14
CA GLN A 107 -4.61 -8.40 -1.19
C GLN A 107 -3.85 -9.66 -1.58
N LYS A 108 -4.34 -10.35 -2.62
CA LYS A 108 -3.67 -11.52 -3.18
C LYS A 108 -2.40 -11.12 -3.91
N LEU A 109 -1.40 -11.99 -3.84
CA LEU A 109 -0.19 -11.87 -4.63
C LEU A 109 -0.48 -12.43 -6.04
N GLU A 110 -0.81 -11.55 -6.97
CA GLU A 110 -1.02 -11.95 -8.36
C GLU A 110 0.33 -12.33 -9.00
N ALA A 111 0.43 -13.57 -9.49
CA ALA A 111 1.56 -14.10 -10.24
C ALA A 111 1.62 -13.42 -11.61
N GLY A 112 2.17 -12.20 -11.65
CA GLY A 112 2.24 -11.39 -12.87
C GLY A 112 2.08 -9.89 -12.68
N SER A 113 2.03 -9.37 -11.45
CA SER A 113 2.04 -7.91 -11.21
C SER A 113 3.44 -7.26 -11.40
N GLU A 114 4.11 -7.64 -12.48
CA GLU A 114 4.94 -6.73 -13.25
C GLU A 114 3.94 -5.77 -13.92
N GLN A 115 3.84 -4.49 -13.58
CA GLN A 115 4.70 -3.47 -14.15
C GLN A 115 4.43 -2.17 -13.37
N PHE A 116 5.33 -1.78 -12.47
CA PHE A 116 5.84 -0.42 -12.58
C PHE A 116 7.17 -0.58 -13.30
N LEU A 117 7.20 -0.21 -14.57
CA LEU A 117 8.47 -0.08 -15.28
C LEU A 117 9.31 0.92 -14.48
N PRO A 118 10.58 0.60 -14.12
CA PRO A 118 11.48 1.60 -13.58
C PRO A 118 11.52 2.76 -14.58
N MET A 119 11.28 3.95 -14.06
CA MET A 119 11.01 5.17 -14.81
C MET A 119 12.24 5.55 -15.67
N GLY A 120 12.31 5.02 -16.88
CA GLY A 120 12.95 5.70 -18.00
C GLY A 120 12.15 6.97 -18.32
N GLU A 121 12.85 8.02 -18.71
CA GLU A 121 12.33 9.36 -18.99
C GLU A 121 10.96 9.34 -19.73
N GLY A 122 9.88 9.72 -19.03
CA GLY A 122 8.52 9.74 -19.58
C GLY A 122 7.44 9.38 -18.57
N LEU A 123 7.17 10.31 -17.65
CA LEU A 123 6.31 10.19 -16.45
C LEU A 123 4.92 9.53 -16.66
N PRO A 124 4.53 8.52 -15.86
CA PRO A 124 3.12 8.22 -15.59
C PRO A 124 2.69 8.91 -14.28
N LEU A 125 1.71 9.82 -14.36
CA LEU A 125 1.18 10.57 -13.22
C LEU A 125 0.48 9.64 -12.21
N PRO A 126 0.82 9.65 -10.91
CA PRO A 126 0.03 8.98 -9.88
C PRO A 126 -1.18 9.84 -9.48
N TRP A 127 -2.35 9.21 -9.40
CA TRP A 127 -3.60 9.80 -8.89
C TRP A 127 -3.59 9.92 -7.36
N PRO A 128 -4.38 10.85 -6.75
CA PRO A 128 -5.44 11.64 -7.39
C PRO A 128 -5.26 13.17 -7.28
N ILE A 129 -5.38 13.93 -8.38
CA ILE A 129 -5.53 15.40 -8.31
C ILE A 129 -6.74 15.88 -9.15
N PRO A 130 -7.66 16.72 -8.61
CA PRO A 130 -8.95 17.02 -9.22
C PRO A 130 -8.94 18.33 -10.04
N TRP A 131 -8.54 18.30 -11.31
CA TRP A 131 -8.52 19.49 -12.18
C TRP A 131 -9.53 19.41 -13.32
N ARG A 132 -10.75 19.78 -12.97
CA ARG A 132 -11.77 20.28 -13.88
C ARG A 132 -11.36 21.68 -14.37
N ARG A 133 -10.38 21.80 -15.28
CA ARG A 133 -10.16 23.02 -16.10
C ARG A 133 -9.14 22.76 -17.22
N LEU A 134 -9.53 22.02 -18.24
CA LEU A 134 -8.94 22.17 -19.57
C LEU A 134 -10.03 22.12 -20.64
N GLU A 135 -11.05 22.97 -20.48
CA GLU A 135 -11.92 23.31 -21.58
C GLU A 135 -11.38 24.56 -22.28
N LYS A 136 -11.26 24.44 -23.61
CA LYS A 136 -11.00 25.48 -24.62
C LYS A 136 -9.56 25.91 -24.81
N MET A 137 -8.81 25.11 -25.57
CA MET A 137 -8.11 25.67 -26.73
C MET A 137 -8.59 24.90 -27.96
N GLY A 138 -9.49 25.53 -28.72
CA GLY A 138 -9.96 25.01 -30.01
C GLY A 138 -8.90 25.14 -31.10
N PRO A 139 -9.09 24.49 -32.26
CA PRO A 139 -8.14 24.51 -33.36
C PRO A 139 -8.09 25.90 -34.01
N TYR A 140 -6.92 26.53 -34.03
CA TYR A 140 -6.72 27.79 -34.76
C TYR A 140 -6.49 27.47 -36.25
N THR A 141 -7.52 27.66 -37.06
CA THR A 141 -7.43 27.80 -38.52
C THR A 141 -7.51 29.29 -38.87
N GLY A 142 -6.58 29.81 -39.67
CA GLY A 142 -6.70 31.14 -40.27
C GLY A 142 -5.42 31.61 -40.95
N GLY A 143 -5.45 31.72 -42.27
CA GLY A 143 -4.43 32.44 -43.06
C GLY A 143 -4.83 33.88 -43.36
N GLY A 144 -3.88 34.67 -43.89
CA GLY A 144 -4.10 35.95 -44.57
C GLY A 144 -3.29 37.12 -44.02
N GLY A 145 -2.38 37.66 -44.85
CA GLY A 145 -1.57 38.85 -44.61
C GLY A 145 -0.40 38.92 -45.59
#